data_AF-A0A5M8SD78-F1
#
_entry.id   AF-A0A5M8SD78-F1
#
_cell.length_a   1.000
_cell.length_b   1.000
_cell.length_c   1.000
_cell.angle_alpha   90.00
_cell.angle_beta   90.00
_cell.angle_gamma   90.00
#
_symmetry.space_group_name_H-M   'P 1'
#
loop_
_entity.id
_entity.type
_entity.pdbx_description
1 polymer ?
#
loop_
_entity_poly.entity_id
_entity_poly.type
_entity_poly.pdbx_seq_one_letter_code
_entity_poly.pdbx_strand_id
1 'polypeptide(L)'
;MKAVDPNIKVTVSGASIAEKSVGGAEKKGNFFPSIWEPPITERLPYEFGSVYDWDGWLLKKCAKNIDNLSEHTYAYPNLAFDKEQQLYVDVQDALQFKARRLANRIGVAFDCWERYVEQMPWLKERDIKFIFDEWGNRPRSADGQNHPLPGMLTPLSYALCLHEMFRHSEKVSASCATGGLRVLTDISGEGVGFSAEGVVMKLMQTHFPNARPVPIDGDSPQQQVRGTDFVDKGPTPTGSPTYPLDVLAAFSGDRKRLLISIVNPTEEDHNLTARIRGIKLGERGKLYKIAPPGINSTNEAGKEPQVKIIETEQTEFPETVQAPPVSVLLYEFEVENA
;
A
#
# COMPACT_ATOMS: atom_id res chain seq x y z
N MET A 1 18.93 -21.07 -15.38
CA MET A 1 19.43 -20.27 -14.24
C MET A 1 19.67 -21.17 -13.03
N LYS A 2 18.63 -21.68 -12.35
CA LYS A 2 18.79 -22.49 -11.12
C LYS A 2 19.55 -23.81 -11.29
N ALA A 3 19.54 -24.40 -12.49
CA ALA A 3 20.36 -25.58 -12.81
C ALA A 3 21.87 -25.28 -12.90
N VAL A 4 22.23 -24.02 -13.16
CA VAL A 4 23.63 -23.54 -13.22
C VAL A 4 24.09 -23.08 -11.83
N ASP A 5 23.24 -22.33 -11.13
CA ASP A 5 23.47 -21.92 -9.74
C ASP A 5 22.16 -21.98 -8.95
N PRO A 6 22.02 -22.92 -7.99
CA PRO A 6 20.81 -23.09 -7.20
C PRO A 6 20.53 -21.92 -6.24
N ASN A 7 21.49 -21.02 -6.00
CA ASN A 7 21.30 -19.85 -5.13
C ASN A 7 20.59 -18.69 -5.84
N ILE A 8 20.47 -18.72 -7.17
CA ILE A 8 19.74 -17.70 -7.93
C ILE A 8 18.27 -17.71 -7.52
N LYS A 9 17.79 -16.55 -7.09
CA LYS A 9 16.37 -16.28 -6.87
C LYS A 9 15.73 -15.79 -8.15
N VAL A 10 14.69 -16.49 -8.60
CA VAL A 10 14.00 -16.20 -9.85
C VAL A 10 12.68 -15.50 -9.57
N THR A 11 12.54 -14.30 -10.11
CA THR A 11 11.27 -13.55 -10.14
C THR A 11 10.71 -13.62 -11.55
N VAL A 12 9.42 -13.91 -11.67
CA VAL A 12 8.70 -13.83 -12.95
C VAL A 12 7.76 -12.64 -12.93
N SER A 13 7.66 -11.93 -14.05
CA SER A 13 6.67 -10.86 -14.24
C SER A 13 5.27 -11.47 -14.21
N GLY A 14 4.57 -11.24 -13.10
CA GLY A 14 3.19 -11.64 -12.93
C GLY A 14 2.22 -10.55 -13.38
N ALA A 15 0.95 -10.90 -13.31
CA ALA A 15 -0.21 -10.06 -13.44
C ALA A 15 -1.41 -10.93 -13.01
N SER A 16 -1.86 -10.77 -11.78
CA SER A 16 -3.06 -11.46 -11.31
C SER A 16 -4.26 -11.10 -12.18
N ILE A 17 -5.37 -11.83 -12.02
CA ILE A 17 -6.65 -11.44 -12.61
C ILE A 17 -7.01 -9.99 -12.29
N ALA A 18 -6.67 -9.51 -11.09
CA ALA A 18 -6.88 -8.13 -10.72
C ALA A 18 -6.06 -7.16 -11.59
N GLU A 19 -4.76 -7.42 -11.76
CA GLU A 19 -3.91 -6.55 -12.58
C GLU A 19 -4.25 -6.63 -14.07
N LYS A 20 -4.52 -7.84 -14.58
CA LYS A 20 -5.01 -8.03 -15.94
C LYS A 20 -6.32 -7.29 -16.17
N SER A 21 -7.22 -7.29 -15.19
CA SER A 21 -8.49 -6.58 -15.28
C SER A 21 -8.32 -5.06 -15.23
N VAL A 22 -7.39 -4.52 -14.43
CA VAL A 22 -7.02 -3.09 -14.51
C VAL A 22 -6.48 -2.74 -15.89
N GLY A 23 -5.54 -3.53 -16.42
CA GLY A 23 -5.03 -3.32 -17.78
C GLY A 23 -6.11 -3.44 -18.87
N GLY A 24 -7.14 -4.27 -18.65
CA GLY A 24 -8.33 -4.31 -19.48
C GLY A 24 -9.19 -3.05 -19.36
N ALA A 25 -9.44 -2.59 -18.13
CA ALA A 25 -10.21 -1.39 -17.84
C ALA A 25 -9.54 -0.13 -18.42
N GLU A 26 -8.22 -0.08 -18.36
CA GLU A 26 -7.38 0.98 -18.93
C GLU A 26 -7.48 1.10 -20.45
N LYS A 27 -7.91 0.03 -21.14
CA LYS A 27 -8.14 0.03 -22.60
C LYS A 27 -9.60 0.23 -22.98
N LYS A 28 -10.52 0.23 -22.02
CA LYS A 28 -11.94 0.52 -22.25
C LYS A 28 -12.20 2.02 -22.25
N GLY A 29 -13.26 2.43 -22.94
CA GLY A 29 -13.71 3.83 -22.95
C GLY A 29 -12.67 4.84 -23.45
N ASN A 30 -11.69 4.40 -24.25
CA ASN A 30 -10.57 5.23 -24.69
C ASN A 30 -9.73 5.83 -23.55
N PHE A 31 -9.67 5.15 -22.40
CA PHE A 31 -8.96 5.66 -21.22
C PHE A 31 -7.47 5.83 -21.53
N PHE A 32 -6.75 4.78 -21.93
CA PHE A 32 -5.43 4.90 -22.57
C PHE A 32 -5.57 4.58 -24.07
N PRO A 33 -5.68 5.60 -24.94
CA PRO A 33 -5.77 5.37 -26.38
C PRO A 33 -4.50 4.67 -26.88
N SER A 34 -4.68 3.55 -27.57
CA SER A 34 -3.61 2.88 -28.30
C SER A 34 -4.09 2.55 -29.69
N ILE A 35 -3.42 3.09 -30.71
CA ILE A 35 -3.71 2.78 -32.11
C ILE A 35 -3.16 1.40 -32.53
N TRP A 36 -2.32 0.80 -31.68
CA TRP A 36 -1.63 -0.46 -31.96
C TRP A 36 -2.32 -1.68 -31.33
N GLU A 37 -3.33 -1.46 -30.50
CA GLU A 37 -4.02 -2.51 -29.77
C GLU A 37 -5.52 -2.49 -30.07
N PRO A 38 -6.16 -3.65 -30.28
CA PRO A 38 -7.60 -3.69 -30.49
C PRO A 38 -8.36 -3.31 -29.21
N PRO A 39 -9.58 -2.77 -29.32
CA PRO A 39 -10.45 -2.52 -28.17
C PRO A 39 -10.74 -3.81 -27.39
N ILE A 40 -10.76 -3.74 -26.05
CA ILE A 40 -11.13 -4.86 -25.18
C ILE A 40 -12.66 -5.00 -25.17
N THR A 41 -13.16 -6.13 -25.66
CA THR A 41 -14.60 -6.42 -25.76
C THR A 41 -15.13 -7.25 -24.60
N GLU A 42 -14.25 -7.95 -23.90
CA GLU A 42 -14.54 -8.81 -22.77
C GLU A 42 -15.11 -8.00 -21.59
N ARG A 43 -16.01 -8.59 -20.81
CA ARG A 43 -16.42 -8.01 -19.53
C ARG A 43 -15.36 -8.25 -18.47
N LEU A 44 -15.23 -7.30 -17.56
CA LEU A 44 -14.34 -7.31 -16.41
C LEU A 44 -15.14 -7.50 -15.11
N PRO A 45 -14.55 -8.14 -14.08
CA PRO A 45 -13.19 -8.70 -14.06
C PRO A 45 -13.04 -9.93 -14.96
N TYR A 46 -11.81 -10.22 -15.39
CA TYR A 46 -11.51 -11.51 -16.02
C TYR A 46 -11.71 -12.66 -15.02
N GLU A 47 -11.89 -13.87 -15.54
CA GLU A 47 -12.13 -15.05 -14.71
C GLU A 47 -10.84 -15.81 -14.40
N PHE A 48 -10.72 -16.29 -13.16
CA PHE A 48 -9.68 -17.24 -12.77
C PHE A 48 -9.70 -18.48 -13.67
N GLY A 49 -8.53 -18.92 -14.14
CA GLY A 49 -8.36 -20.01 -15.09
C GLY A 49 -8.63 -19.66 -16.56
N SER A 50 -9.09 -18.44 -16.87
CA SER A 50 -9.27 -17.98 -18.26
C SER A 50 -7.93 -17.77 -18.98
N VAL A 51 -7.97 -17.47 -20.27
CA VAL A 51 -6.77 -17.10 -21.05
C VAL A 51 -6.11 -15.80 -20.54
N TYR A 52 -6.84 -15.00 -19.75
CA TYR A 52 -6.33 -13.77 -19.16
C TYR A 52 -5.75 -13.99 -17.76
N ASP A 53 -5.88 -15.18 -17.16
CA ASP A 53 -5.30 -15.51 -15.85
C ASP A 53 -3.79 -15.81 -15.95
N TRP A 54 -3.00 -14.76 -16.18
CA TRP A 54 -1.57 -14.89 -16.43
C TRP A 54 -0.84 -15.57 -15.26
N ASP A 55 -1.11 -15.14 -14.04
CA ASP A 55 -0.52 -15.74 -12.84
C ASP A 55 -0.95 -17.18 -12.63
N GLY A 56 -2.24 -17.50 -12.78
CA GLY A 56 -2.72 -18.87 -12.68
C GLY A 56 -1.98 -19.81 -13.63
N TRP A 57 -1.75 -19.38 -14.87
CA TRP A 57 -0.96 -20.16 -15.84
C TRP A 57 0.52 -20.23 -15.49
N LEU A 58 1.15 -19.13 -15.07
CA LEU A 58 2.54 -19.11 -14.62
C LEU A 58 2.74 -20.06 -13.44
N LEU A 59 1.90 -19.99 -12.42
CA LEU A 59 1.99 -20.87 -11.24
C LEU A 59 1.82 -22.33 -11.65
N LYS A 60 0.80 -22.65 -12.45
CA LYS A 60 0.56 -24.03 -12.91
C LYS A 60 1.72 -24.65 -13.70
N LYS A 61 2.51 -23.82 -14.42
CA LYS A 61 3.56 -24.31 -15.31
C LYS A 61 4.98 -24.13 -14.76
N CYS A 62 5.19 -23.11 -13.95
CA CYS A 62 6.53 -22.62 -13.60
C CYS A 62 6.81 -22.60 -12.09
N ALA A 63 5.84 -22.84 -11.20
CA ALA A 63 6.02 -22.66 -9.76
C ALA A 63 7.19 -23.45 -9.13
N LYS A 64 7.65 -24.54 -9.75
CA LYS A 64 8.84 -25.29 -9.27
C LYS A 64 10.16 -24.54 -9.49
N ASN A 65 10.17 -23.55 -10.37
CA ASN A 65 11.39 -22.88 -10.87
C ASN A 65 11.47 -21.41 -10.46
N ILE A 66 10.47 -20.88 -9.74
CA ILE A 66 10.41 -19.48 -9.32
C ILE A 66 10.50 -19.39 -7.79
N ASP A 67 10.99 -18.25 -7.32
CA ASP A 67 11.01 -17.88 -5.90
C ASP A 67 10.04 -16.72 -5.64
N ASN A 68 9.82 -15.86 -6.63
CA ASN A 68 8.91 -14.73 -6.51
C ASN A 68 7.98 -14.56 -7.71
N LEU A 69 6.81 -13.99 -7.43
CA LEU A 69 5.82 -13.54 -8.40
C LEU A 69 5.76 -12.00 -8.33
N SER A 70 6.07 -11.31 -9.43
CA SER A 70 6.00 -9.85 -9.47
C SER A 70 4.57 -9.37 -9.72
N GLU A 71 4.20 -8.26 -9.10
CA GLU A 71 2.92 -7.57 -9.31
C GLU A 71 3.14 -6.07 -9.45
N HIS A 72 2.53 -5.48 -10.48
CA HIS A 72 2.52 -4.04 -10.69
C HIS A 72 1.19 -3.51 -10.17
N THR A 73 1.18 -2.56 -9.25
CA THR A 73 -0.05 -2.14 -8.56
C THR A 73 -0.21 -0.63 -8.53
N TYR A 74 -0.91 -0.10 -9.53
CA TYR A 74 -1.31 1.31 -9.55
C TYR A 74 -2.75 1.48 -9.09
N ALA A 75 -3.01 2.60 -8.42
CA ALA A 75 -4.36 3.01 -8.03
C ALA A 75 -4.72 4.37 -8.62
N TYR A 76 -6.02 4.57 -8.80
CA TYR A 76 -6.62 5.83 -9.27
C TYR A 76 -7.43 6.46 -8.14
N PRO A 77 -6.88 7.43 -7.38
CA PRO A 77 -7.54 7.95 -6.18
C PRO A 77 -8.91 8.58 -6.41
N ASN A 78 -9.14 9.14 -7.61
CA ASN A 78 -10.38 9.82 -7.99
C ASN A 78 -11.32 8.96 -8.85
N LEU A 79 -11.00 7.67 -9.08
CA LEU A 79 -11.79 6.79 -9.95
C LEU A 79 -12.21 5.53 -9.23
N ALA A 80 -13.35 5.00 -9.65
CA ALA A 80 -13.77 3.62 -9.38
C ALA A 80 -14.18 2.95 -10.69
N PHE A 81 -13.91 1.66 -10.83
CA PHE A 81 -14.42 0.90 -11.96
C PHE A 81 -15.90 0.55 -11.72
N ASP A 82 -16.76 0.99 -12.63
CA ASP A 82 -18.20 0.71 -12.62
C ASP A 82 -18.46 -0.61 -13.36
N LYS A 83 -19.02 -1.60 -12.65
CA LYS A 83 -19.24 -2.96 -13.17
C LYS A 83 -20.33 -2.98 -14.23
N GLU A 84 -21.32 -2.11 -14.14
CA GLU A 84 -22.46 -2.06 -15.05
C GLU A 84 -22.05 -1.39 -16.36
N GLN A 85 -21.38 -0.24 -16.26
CA GLN A 85 -20.90 0.57 -17.38
C GLN A 85 -19.62 0.03 -18.01
N GLN A 86 -18.86 -0.81 -17.30
CA GLN A 86 -17.61 -1.40 -17.76
C GLN A 86 -16.53 -0.37 -18.09
N LEU A 87 -16.44 0.70 -17.30
CA LEU A 87 -15.46 1.77 -17.46
C LEU A 87 -15.13 2.41 -16.10
N TYR A 88 -14.02 3.14 -16.04
CA TYR A 88 -13.71 3.99 -14.90
C TYR A 88 -14.62 5.22 -14.90
N VAL A 89 -15.20 5.54 -13.75
CA VAL A 89 -15.99 6.76 -13.50
C VAL A 89 -15.32 7.62 -12.44
N ASP A 90 -15.49 8.94 -12.55
CA ASP A 90 -15.09 9.87 -11.50
C ASP A 90 -15.91 9.65 -10.22
N VAL A 91 -15.23 9.66 -9.09
CA VAL A 91 -15.83 9.51 -7.77
C VAL A 91 -15.36 10.61 -6.82
N GLN A 92 -16.27 11.08 -5.98
CA GLN A 92 -16.00 12.09 -4.96
C GLN A 92 -16.03 11.45 -3.57
N ASP A 93 -15.20 10.44 -3.39
CA ASP A 93 -15.09 9.75 -2.09
C ASP A 93 -14.29 10.62 -1.09
N ALA A 94 -14.53 10.42 0.21
CA ALA A 94 -13.75 11.07 1.27
C ALA A 94 -12.27 10.65 1.23
N LEU A 95 -11.38 11.49 1.77
CA LEU A 95 -9.93 11.33 1.67
C LEU A 95 -9.44 9.94 2.10
N GLN A 96 -10.00 9.39 3.19
CA GLN A 96 -9.61 8.08 3.72
C GLN A 96 -9.86 6.94 2.73
N PHE A 97 -10.88 7.06 1.90
CA PHE A 97 -11.16 6.08 0.84
C PHE A 97 -10.23 6.29 -0.34
N LYS A 98 -10.00 7.55 -0.77
CA LYS A 98 -9.09 7.88 -1.87
C LYS A 98 -7.66 7.36 -1.58
N ALA A 99 -7.15 7.62 -0.37
CA ALA A 99 -5.81 7.21 0.03
C ALA A 99 -5.66 5.69 0.17
N ARG A 100 -6.73 4.98 0.60
CA ARG A 100 -6.69 3.53 0.82
C ARG A 100 -6.75 2.71 -0.47
N ARG A 101 -7.16 3.29 -1.61
CA ARG A 101 -7.23 2.58 -2.91
C ARG A 101 -5.92 1.88 -3.27
N LEU A 102 -4.76 2.50 -2.98
CA LEU A 102 -3.45 1.89 -3.25
C LEU A 102 -3.19 0.66 -2.36
N ALA A 103 -3.44 0.76 -1.06
CA ALA A 103 -3.33 -0.39 -0.15
C ALA A 103 -4.28 -1.53 -0.57
N ASN A 104 -5.50 -1.19 -1.01
CA ASN A 104 -6.44 -2.18 -1.52
C ASN A 104 -5.90 -2.93 -2.74
N ARG A 105 -5.15 -2.28 -3.65
CA ARG A 105 -4.51 -2.96 -4.79
C ARG A 105 -3.55 -4.06 -4.33
N ILE A 106 -2.76 -3.79 -3.29
CA ILE A 106 -1.88 -4.78 -2.65
C ILE A 106 -2.71 -5.92 -2.04
N GLY A 107 -3.76 -5.59 -1.29
CA GLY A 107 -4.67 -6.58 -0.71
C GLY A 107 -5.28 -7.52 -1.76
N VAL A 108 -5.65 -7.01 -2.95
CA VAL A 108 -6.23 -7.86 -4.00
C VAL A 108 -5.25 -8.92 -4.50
N ALA A 109 -3.95 -8.62 -4.54
CA ALA A 109 -2.95 -9.62 -4.91
C ALA A 109 -2.94 -10.79 -3.91
N PHE A 110 -3.10 -10.49 -2.61
CA PHE A 110 -3.24 -11.52 -1.58
C PHE A 110 -4.56 -12.28 -1.71
N ASP A 111 -5.68 -11.62 -2.00
CA ASP A 111 -6.96 -12.30 -2.28
C ASP A 111 -6.85 -13.25 -3.49
N CYS A 112 -6.14 -12.84 -4.55
CA CYS A 112 -5.87 -13.68 -5.71
C CYS A 112 -5.00 -14.88 -5.35
N TRP A 113 -3.97 -14.68 -4.52
CA TRP A 113 -3.12 -15.76 -4.02
C TRP A 113 -3.93 -16.84 -3.30
N GLU A 114 -4.84 -16.46 -2.40
CA GLU A 114 -5.69 -17.42 -1.70
C GLU A 114 -6.55 -18.23 -2.67
N ARG A 115 -7.11 -17.60 -3.72
CA ARG A 115 -7.84 -18.31 -4.78
C ARG A 115 -6.96 -19.28 -5.56
N TYR A 116 -5.73 -18.91 -5.87
CA TYR A 116 -4.78 -19.83 -6.50
C TYR A 116 -4.43 -20.99 -5.59
N VAL A 117 -4.24 -20.77 -4.29
CA VAL A 117 -3.97 -21.82 -3.30
C VAL A 117 -5.17 -22.76 -3.13
N GLU A 118 -6.40 -22.27 -3.17
CA GLU A 118 -7.61 -23.11 -3.18
C GLU A 118 -7.65 -24.05 -4.39
N GLN A 119 -7.31 -23.54 -5.58
CA GLN A 119 -7.32 -24.32 -6.83
C GLN A 119 -6.07 -25.20 -7.01
N MET A 120 -4.95 -24.79 -6.43
CA MET A 120 -3.64 -25.46 -6.51
C MET A 120 -3.05 -25.63 -5.10
N PRO A 121 -3.59 -26.54 -4.25
CA PRO A 121 -3.18 -26.65 -2.84
C PRO A 121 -1.70 -26.93 -2.60
N TRP A 122 -1.01 -27.54 -3.58
CA TRP A 122 0.43 -27.78 -3.54
C TRP A 122 1.26 -26.48 -3.50
N LEU A 123 0.66 -25.31 -3.77
CA LEU A 123 1.30 -24.00 -3.58
C LEU A 123 1.60 -23.71 -2.11
N LYS A 124 0.88 -24.30 -1.15
CA LYS A 124 1.15 -24.13 0.29
C LYS A 124 2.53 -24.65 0.71
N GLU A 125 3.06 -25.62 -0.03
CA GLU A 125 4.40 -26.18 0.19
C GLU A 125 5.49 -25.36 -0.52
N ARG A 126 5.11 -24.32 -1.27
CA ARG A 126 6.03 -23.43 -1.97
C ARG A 126 6.18 -22.14 -1.17
N ASP A 127 7.42 -21.73 -0.93
CA ASP A 127 7.76 -20.43 -0.37
C ASP A 127 7.87 -19.37 -1.49
N ILE A 128 6.82 -19.27 -2.32
CA ILE A 128 6.73 -18.22 -3.34
C ILE A 128 6.18 -16.96 -2.69
N LYS A 129 6.86 -15.84 -2.91
CA LYS A 129 6.47 -14.54 -2.35
C LYS A 129 6.23 -13.52 -3.45
N PHE A 130 5.47 -12.49 -3.12
CA PHE A 130 5.29 -11.35 -3.99
C PHE A 130 6.53 -10.46 -4.02
N ILE A 131 6.81 -9.89 -5.19
CA ILE A 131 7.58 -8.67 -5.32
C ILE A 131 6.65 -7.61 -5.92
N PHE A 132 6.40 -6.55 -5.17
CA PHE A 132 5.67 -5.39 -5.70
C PHE A 132 6.67 -4.42 -6.30
N ASP A 133 7.20 -4.73 -7.47
CA ASP A 133 8.30 -3.97 -8.12
C ASP A 133 7.84 -2.70 -8.84
N GLU A 134 6.54 -2.49 -8.96
CA GLU A 134 5.95 -1.21 -9.36
C GLU A 134 4.67 -0.94 -8.58
N TRP A 135 4.55 0.25 -7.99
CA TRP A 135 3.30 0.72 -7.40
C TRP A 135 3.28 2.24 -7.21
N GLY A 136 2.07 2.78 -7.14
CA GLY A 136 1.87 4.21 -6.85
C GLY A 136 0.49 4.71 -7.25
N ASN A 137 0.24 5.99 -6.96
CA ASN A 137 -0.98 6.66 -7.40
C ASN A 137 -0.82 7.23 -8.80
N ARG A 138 -1.86 7.09 -9.62
CA ARG A 138 -1.97 7.74 -10.92
C ARG A 138 -2.94 8.92 -10.83
N PRO A 139 -2.49 10.15 -11.15
CA PRO A 139 -3.32 11.35 -11.11
C PRO A 139 -4.20 11.42 -12.36
N ARG A 140 -5.29 10.63 -12.44
CA ARG A 140 -6.12 10.51 -13.64
C ARG A 140 -7.61 10.66 -13.37
N SER A 141 -8.35 11.13 -14.37
CA SER A 141 -9.82 11.23 -14.37
C SER A 141 -10.43 10.35 -15.47
N ALA A 142 -11.75 10.17 -15.46
CA ALA A 142 -12.49 9.32 -16.40
C ALA A 142 -12.39 9.83 -17.85
N ASP A 143 -12.08 11.11 -18.04
CA ASP A 143 -11.77 11.70 -19.35
C ASP A 143 -10.43 11.22 -19.97
N GLY A 144 -9.67 10.41 -19.24
CA GLY A 144 -8.37 9.91 -19.67
C GLY A 144 -7.24 10.94 -19.58
N GLN A 145 -7.46 12.09 -18.95
CA GLN A 145 -6.43 13.11 -18.77
C GLN A 145 -5.79 13.02 -17.39
N ASN A 146 -4.62 13.64 -17.26
CA ASN A 146 -3.95 13.76 -15.97
C ASN A 146 -4.59 14.90 -15.16
N HIS A 147 -5.01 14.61 -13.93
CA HIS A 147 -5.59 15.57 -12.99
C HIS A 147 -4.78 15.53 -11.68
N PRO A 148 -4.10 16.63 -11.29
CA PRO A 148 -3.25 16.67 -10.11
C PRO A 148 -3.96 16.19 -8.84
N LEU A 149 -3.21 15.47 -8.00
CA LEU A 149 -3.68 15.02 -6.69
C LEU A 149 -3.26 16.03 -5.62
N PRO A 150 -4.01 16.16 -4.50
CA PRO A 150 -3.56 16.92 -3.35
C PRO A 150 -2.21 16.44 -2.83
N GLY A 151 -1.37 17.38 -2.36
CA GLY A 151 0.02 17.12 -1.99
C GLY A 151 0.22 15.98 -0.98
N MET A 152 -0.68 15.85 0.00
CA MET A 152 -0.59 14.80 1.02
C MET A 152 -1.38 13.52 0.70
N LEU A 153 -2.12 13.46 -0.42
CA LEU A 153 -2.88 12.26 -0.78
C LEU A 153 -1.94 11.07 -1.06
N THR A 154 -0.91 11.27 -1.87
CA THR A 154 0.05 10.20 -2.19
C THR A 154 0.90 9.78 -1.00
N PRO A 155 1.45 10.69 -0.18
CA PRO A 155 2.14 10.35 1.06
C PRO A 155 1.29 9.48 2.01
N LEU A 156 0.02 9.83 2.23
CA LEU A 156 -0.90 9.03 3.04
C LEU A 156 -1.16 7.65 2.42
N SER A 157 -1.35 7.60 1.10
CA SER A 157 -1.52 6.33 0.37
C SER A 157 -0.29 5.42 0.52
N TYR A 158 0.92 6.00 0.50
CA TYR A 158 2.17 5.27 0.66
C TYR A 158 2.30 4.71 2.08
N ALA A 159 1.94 5.49 3.10
CA ALA A 159 1.94 5.00 4.48
C ALA A 159 0.97 3.81 4.66
N LEU A 160 -0.25 3.91 4.13
CA LEU A 160 -1.24 2.82 4.16
C LEU A 160 -0.79 1.59 3.34
N CYS A 161 -0.20 1.81 2.17
CA CYS A 161 0.34 0.74 1.32
C CYS A 161 1.46 -0.02 2.04
N LEU A 162 2.39 0.70 2.67
CA LEU A 162 3.47 0.11 3.46
C LEU A 162 2.94 -0.59 4.71
N HIS A 163 1.91 -0.04 5.39
CA HIS A 163 1.24 -0.74 6.47
C HIS A 163 0.73 -2.12 6.04
N GLU A 164 0.04 -2.18 4.90
CA GLU A 164 -0.48 -3.44 4.36
C GLU A 164 0.64 -4.42 3.99
N MET A 165 1.70 -3.95 3.30
CA MET A 165 2.84 -4.79 2.96
C MET A 165 3.58 -5.32 4.20
N PHE A 166 3.77 -4.48 5.24
CA PHE A 166 4.43 -4.93 6.47
C PHE A 166 3.58 -5.92 7.25
N ARG A 167 2.26 -5.71 7.31
CA ARG A 167 1.30 -6.64 7.94
C ARG A 167 1.34 -8.03 7.31
N HIS A 168 1.63 -8.08 6.01
CA HIS A 168 1.77 -9.30 5.20
C HIS A 168 3.22 -9.59 4.78
N SER A 169 4.19 -9.18 5.59
CA SER A 169 5.62 -9.30 5.25
C SER A 169 6.10 -10.76 5.08
N GLU A 170 5.34 -11.74 5.57
CA GLU A 170 5.56 -13.15 5.28
C GLU A 170 5.33 -13.50 3.80
N LYS A 171 4.45 -12.76 3.12
CA LYS A 171 4.09 -12.94 1.70
C LYS A 171 4.89 -12.06 0.75
N VAL A 172 5.71 -11.11 1.25
CA VAL A 172 6.39 -10.10 0.42
C VAL A 172 7.91 -10.21 0.57
N SER A 173 8.61 -10.42 -0.55
CA SER A 173 10.08 -10.48 -0.60
C SER A 173 10.71 -9.11 -0.79
N ALA A 174 10.13 -8.27 -1.65
CA ALA A 174 10.65 -6.96 -2.00
C ALA A 174 9.54 -6.05 -2.52
N SER A 175 9.80 -4.75 -2.51
CA SER A 175 8.85 -3.73 -2.97
C SER A 175 9.60 -2.50 -3.50
N CYS A 176 9.08 -1.87 -4.54
CA CYS A 176 9.65 -0.68 -5.17
C CYS A 176 8.53 0.28 -5.60
N ALA A 177 8.46 1.45 -4.97
CA ALA A 177 7.59 2.52 -5.43
C ALA A 177 8.08 3.02 -6.80
N THR A 178 7.16 3.20 -7.75
CA THR A 178 7.53 3.56 -9.11
C THR A 178 8.15 4.95 -9.16
N GLY A 179 9.28 5.05 -9.88
CA GLY A 179 9.96 6.31 -10.13
C GLY A 179 10.76 6.78 -8.93
N GLY A 180 11.75 5.98 -8.49
CA GLY A 180 12.51 6.23 -7.27
C GLY A 180 13.13 7.62 -7.10
N LEU A 181 13.41 8.38 -8.17
CA LEU A 181 13.87 9.77 -8.05
C LEU A 181 12.76 10.75 -7.62
N ARG A 182 11.48 10.42 -7.86
CA ARG A 182 10.33 11.25 -7.48
C ARG A 182 10.20 11.42 -5.97
N VAL A 183 10.82 10.55 -5.16
CA VAL A 183 10.84 10.73 -3.70
C VAL A 183 11.83 11.82 -3.26
N LEU A 184 12.62 12.35 -4.19
CA LEU A 184 13.63 13.39 -3.95
C LEU A 184 13.39 14.68 -4.74
N THR A 185 12.39 14.70 -5.62
CA THR A 185 12.05 15.85 -6.48
C THR A 185 10.61 16.30 -6.26
N ASP A 186 10.30 17.54 -6.61
CA ASP A 186 8.91 17.97 -6.78
C ASP A 186 8.31 17.49 -8.11
N ILE A 187 7.09 17.93 -8.41
CA ILE A 187 6.33 17.58 -9.62
C ILE A 187 7.01 18.10 -10.89
N SER A 188 7.79 19.18 -10.80
CA SER A 188 8.53 19.74 -11.93
C SER A 188 9.85 19.01 -12.21
N GLY A 189 10.30 18.18 -11.26
CA GLY A 189 11.55 17.43 -11.34
C GLY A 189 12.72 18.12 -10.64
N GLU A 190 12.49 19.26 -9.97
CA GLU A 190 13.51 19.97 -9.21
C GLU A 190 13.79 19.26 -7.88
N GLY A 191 15.05 19.24 -7.45
CA GLY A 191 15.47 18.57 -6.23
C GLY A 191 14.98 19.29 -4.97
N VAL A 192 14.25 18.58 -4.11
CA VAL A 192 13.67 19.13 -2.85
C VAL A 192 14.19 18.44 -1.59
N GLY A 193 15.23 17.62 -1.72
CA GLY A 193 15.69 16.72 -0.65
C GLY A 193 14.77 15.51 -0.57
N PHE A 194 13.72 15.58 0.25
CA PHE A 194 12.64 14.58 0.24
C PHE A 194 11.34 15.24 -0.18
N SER A 195 10.68 14.66 -1.19
CA SER A 195 9.28 14.98 -1.48
C SER A 195 8.39 14.59 -0.29
N ALA A 196 7.12 15.00 -0.29
CA ALA A 196 6.20 14.60 0.78
C ALA A 196 6.11 13.06 0.91
N GLU A 197 6.12 12.34 -0.22
CA GLU A 197 6.16 10.87 -0.25
C GLU A 197 7.50 10.35 0.24
N GLY A 198 8.60 11.02 -0.13
CA GLY A 198 9.94 10.71 0.35
C GLY A 198 10.10 10.80 1.85
N VAL A 199 9.41 11.75 2.50
CA VAL A 199 9.40 11.88 3.97
C VAL A 199 8.73 10.66 4.62
N VAL A 200 7.61 10.19 4.08
CA VAL A 200 6.94 8.95 4.53
C VAL A 200 7.84 7.74 4.31
N MET A 201 8.42 7.60 3.11
CA MET A 201 9.36 6.51 2.79
C MET A 201 10.55 6.52 3.74
N LYS A 202 11.11 7.71 4.03
CA LYS A 202 12.22 7.88 4.98
C LYS A 202 11.83 7.43 6.38
N LEU A 203 10.65 7.82 6.88
CA LEU A 203 10.15 7.38 8.19
C LEU A 203 10.05 5.84 8.23
N MET A 204 9.32 5.25 7.29
CA MET A 204 9.06 3.80 7.31
C MET A 204 10.34 2.99 7.12
N GLN A 205 11.20 3.34 6.15
CA GLN A 205 12.45 2.64 5.88
C GLN A 205 13.52 2.83 6.96
N THR A 206 13.42 3.85 7.80
CA THR A 206 14.38 4.02 8.92
C THR A 206 14.02 3.13 10.10
N HIS A 207 12.73 2.93 10.38
CA HIS A 207 12.28 2.28 11.61
C HIS A 207 11.83 0.82 11.44
N PHE A 208 11.24 0.45 10.30
CA PHE A 208 10.73 -0.89 10.06
C PHE A 208 11.70 -1.93 9.44
N PRO A 209 12.98 -1.66 9.11
CA PRO A 209 13.88 -2.73 8.65
C PRO A 209 13.94 -3.92 9.62
N ASN A 210 13.65 -5.12 9.10
CA ASN A 210 13.57 -6.37 9.86
C ASN A 210 12.54 -6.38 11.00
N ALA A 211 11.65 -5.38 11.07
CA ALA A 211 10.60 -5.34 12.07
C ALA A 211 9.62 -6.49 11.85
N ARG A 212 9.05 -6.99 12.95
CA ARG A 212 8.15 -8.14 12.97
C ARG A 212 6.76 -7.64 13.33
N PRO A 213 5.80 -7.61 12.38
CA PRO A 213 4.46 -7.13 12.65
C PRO A 213 3.81 -7.96 13.77
N VAL A 214 3.00 -7.30 14.58
CA VAL A 214 2.15 -7.95 15.59
C VAL A 214 0.68 -7.70 15.26
N PRO A 215 -0.22 -8.64 15.59
CA PRO A 215 -1.64 -8.45 15.35
C PRO A 215 -2.19 -7.19 16.05
N ILE A 216 -3.02 -6.45 15.34
CA ILE A 216 -3.83 -5.35 15.88
C ILE A 216 -5.28 -5.82 15.95
N ASP A 217 -5.89 -5.67 17.11
CA ASP A 217 -7.32 -5.87 17.33
C ASP A 217 -8.00 -4.50 17.52
N GLY A 218 -9.32 -4.46 17.37
CA GLY A 218 -10.10 -3.22 17.46
C GLY A 218 -11.58 -3.43 17.14
N ASP A 219 -12.38 -2.44 17.49
CA ASP A 219 -13.84 -2.46 17.39
C ASP A 219 -14.39 -1.65 16.20
N SER A 220 -13.50 -1.09 15.36
CA SER A 220 -13.86 -0.26 14.22
C SER A 220 -13.30 -0.83 12.90
N PRO A 221 -13.94 -1.85 12.30
CA PRO A 221 -13.45 -2.48 11.08
C PRO A 221 -13.35 -1.49 9.91
N GLN A 222 -12.39 -1.72 9.01
CA GLN A 222 -12.25 -0.91 7.79
C GLN A 222 -13.46 -1.04 6.89
N GLN A 223 -13.76 0.05 6.20
CA GLN A 223 -14.87 0.13 5.26
C GLN A 223 -14.39 -0.15 3.84
N GLN A 224 -15.27 -0.76 3.05
CA GLN A 224 -14.98 -1.09 1.66
C GLN A 224 -14.97 0.16 0.78
N VAL A 225 -14.00 0.28 -0.13
CA VAL A 225 -13.97 1.38 -1.12
C VAL A 225 -14.92 1.11 -2.28
N ARG A 226 -15.40 2.15 -2.97
CA ARG A 226 -16.15 1.98 -4.23
C ARG A 226 -15.26 1.41 -5.32
N GLY A 227 -15.77 0.46 -6.09
CA GLY A 227 -15.07 -0.18 -7.20
C GLY A 227 -15.64 -1.57 -7.46
N THR A 228 -14.94 -2.36 -8.25
CA THR A 228 -15.31 -3.72 -8.63
C THR A 228 -14.26 -4.70 -8.14
N ASP A 229 -14.72 -5.78 -7.48
CA ASP A 229 -13.85 -6.86 -7.01
C ASP A 229 -13.03 -7.44 -8.16
N PHE A 230 -11.74 -7.65 -7.89
CA PHE A 230 -10.77 -8.17 -8.87
C PHE A 230 -10.65 -7.30 -10.13
N VAL A 231 -11.05 -6.02 -10.06
CA VAL A 231 -10.63 -4.97 -10.99
C VAL A 231 -9.78 -3.98 -10.23
N ASP A 232 -10.38 -2.99 -9.56
CA ASP A 232 -9.69 -1.90 -8.87
C ASP A 232 -9.69 -2.04 -7.33
N LYS A 233 -10.39 -3.04 -6.79
CA LYS A 233 -10.38 -3.39 -5.36
C LYS A 233 -10.52 -4.90 -5.11
N GLY A 234 -10.27 -5.32 -3.88
CA GLY A 234 -10.48 -6.69 -3.42
C GLY A 234 -11.84 -6.85 -2.76
N PRO A 235 -12.34 -8.08 -2.58
CA PRO A 235 -13.56 -8.36 -1.83
C PRO A 235 -13.46 -7.93 -0.35
N THR A 236 -12.26 -7.95 0.23
CA THR A 236 -12.02 -7.64 1.65
C THR A 236 -11.35 -6.27 1.80
N PRO A 237 -11.79 -5.39 2.73
CA PRO A 237 -11.09 -4.13 3.02
C PRO A 237 -9.69 -4.38 3.60
N THR A 238 -8.69 -3.58 3.18
CA THR A 238 -7.32 -3.62 3.76
C THR A 238 -7.18 -2.72 4.97
N GLY A 239 -6.23 -3.04 5.84
CA GLY A 239 -5.95 -2.26 7.05
C GLY A 239 -6.36 -2.91 8.38
N SER A 240 -5.96 -2.29 9.48
CA SER A 240 -6.33 -2.71 10.84
C SER A 240 -7.78 -2.31 11.20
N PRO A 241 -8.44 -2.98 12.15
CA PRO A 241 -9.79 -2.64 12.62
C PRO A 241 -9.82 -1.36 13.49
N THR A 242 -9.37 -0.25 12.93
CA THR A 242 -9.22 1.05 13.59
C THR A 242 -9.80 2.21 12.77
N TYR A 243 -10.80 1.96 11.91
CA TYR A 243 -11.40 2.96 11.03
C TYR A 243 -11.83 4.23 11.80
N PRO A 244 -11.56 5.44 11.26
CA PRO A 244 -10.99 5.73 9.94
C PRO A 244 -9.46 5.72 9.87
N LEU A 245 -8.78 5.48 11.00
CA LEU A 245 -7.32 5.40 11.09
C LEU A 245 -6.83 4.04 10.58
N ASP A 246 -5.52 3.95 10.33
CA ASP A 246 -4.84 2.66 10.16
C ASP A 246 -3.65 2.55 11.11
N VAL A 247 -3.53 1.41 11.77
CA VAL A 247 -2.50 1.12 12.76
C VAL A 247 -1.70 -0.10 12.32
N LEU A 248 -0.39 0.05 12.39
CA LEU A 248 0.59 -1.02 12.28
C LEU A 248 1.40 -1.02 13.56
N ALA A 249 1.49 -2.17 14.23
CA ALA A 249 2.48 -2.37 15.28
C ALA A 249 3.46 -3.47 14.87
N ALA A 250 4.72 -3.31 15.28
CA ALA A 250 5.76 -4.30 15.05
C ALA A 250 6.82 -4.24 16.15
N PHE A 251 7.43 -5.37 16.46
CA PHE A 251 8.69 -5.37 17.20
C PHE A 251 9.84 -5.00 16.27
N SER A 252 10.84 -4.27 16.74
CA SER A 252 12.12 -4.13 16.04
C SER A 252 12.74 -5.50 15.75
N GLY A 253 13.69 -5.59 14.80
CA GLY A 253 14.29 -6.86 14.42
C GLY A 253 14.97 -7.63 15.58
N ASP A 254 15.51 -6.90 16.55
CA ASP A 254 16.10 -7.41 17.81
C ASP A 254 15.08 -7.59 18.95
N ARG A 255 13.80 -7.24 18.71
CA ARG A 255 12.67 -7.27 19.63
C ARG A 255 12.81 -6.41 20.88
N LYS A 256 13.75 -5.46 20.90
CA LYS A 256 13.97 -4.56 22.05
C LYS A 256 13.04 -3.35 22.05
N ARG A 257 12.39 -3.05 20.92
CA ARG A 257 11.49 -1.91 20.78
C ARG A 257 10.16 -2.33 20.18
N LEU A 258 9.09 -1.71 20.64
CA LEU A 258 7.79 -1.73 19.99
C LEU A 258 7.65 -0.47 19.15
N LEU A 259 7.32 -0.66 17.88
CA LEU A 259 7.00 0.36 16.90
C LEU A 259 5.48 0.38 16.71
N ILE A 260 4.85 1.55 16.80
CA ILE A 260 3.41 1.73 16.58
C ILE A 260 3.23 2.89 15.61
N SER A 261 2.92 2.57 14.35
CA SER A 261 2.62 3.53 13.30
C SER A 261 1.11 3.72 13.17
N ILE A 262 0.66 4.96 13.09
CA ILE A 262 -0.73 5.36 12.98
C ILE A 262 -0.85 6.34 11.82
N VAL A 263 -1.74 6.05 10.87
CA VAL A 263 -2.07 6.95 9.77
C VAL A 263 -3.46 7.52 10.02
N ASN A 264 -3.58 8.85 9.99
CA ASN A 264 -4.86 9.54 9.87
C ASN A 264 -5.03 10.05 8.43
N PRO A 265 -5.76 9.33 7.58
CA PRO A 265 -6.02 9.75 6.21
C PRO A 265 -7.32 10.57 6.10
N THR A 266 -7.75 11.30 7.13
CA THR A 266 -8.91 12.19 7.09
C THR A 266 -8.49 13.66 7.24
N GLU A 267 -9.45 14.56 7.03
CA GLU A 267 -9.32 16.00 7.26
C GLU A 267 -9.77 16.42 8.68
N GLU A 268 -10.03 15.45 9.56
CA GLU A 268 -10.54 15.65 10.92
C GLU A 268 -9.56 15.09 11.96
N ASP A 269 -9.57 15.67 13.17
CA ASP A 269 -8.90 15.09 14.33
C ASP A 269 -9.61 13.80 14.74
N HIS A 270 -8.82 12.76 15.03
CA HIS A 270 -9.33 11.52 15.59
C HIS A 270 -8.56 11.12 16.83
N ASN A 271 -9.23 10.37 17.70
CA ASN A 271 -8.64 9.79 18.90
C ASN A 271 -8.80 8.28 18.83
N LEU A 272 -7.80 7.56 19.33
CA LEU A 272 -7.90 6.12 19.56
C LEU A 272 -7.46 5.81 20.99
N THR A 273 -8.23 4.98 21.67
CA THR A 273 -7.83 4.45 22.97
C THR A 273 -7.02 3.18 22.74
N ALA A 274 -5.75 3.19 23.13
CA ALA A 274 -4.86 2.06 22.90
C ALA A 274 -4.59 1.29 24.20
N ARG A 275 -4.55 -0.04 24.06
CA ARG A 275 -4.17 -0.94 25.15
C ARG A 275 -3.12 -1.92 24.67
N ILE A 276 -1.96 -1.88 25.30
CA ILE A 276 -0.85 -2.80 25.02
C ILE A 276 -0.93 -3.93 26.03
N ARG A 277 -0.94 -5.18 25.53
CA ARG A 277 -1.08 -6.38 26.35
C ARG A 277 0.13 -7.29 26.15
N GLY A 278 0.49 -8.01 27.21
CA GLY A 278 1.53 -9.04 27.17
C GLY A 278 2.98 -8.52 27.22
N ILE A 279 3.18 -7.20 27.20
CA ILE A 279 4.48 -6.56 27.41
C ILE A 279 4.33 -5.31 28.28
N LYS A 280 5.44 -4.88 28.87
CA LYS A 280 5.56 -3.57 29.53
C LYS A 280 6.47 -2.69 28.67
N LEU A 281 6.01 -1.47 28.38
CA LEU A 281 6.83 -0.46 27.72
C LEU A 281 7.70 0.24 28.76
N GLY A 282 8.92 0.58 28.37
CA GLY A 282 9.81 1.41 29.19
C GLY A 282 9.32 2.84 29.31
N GLU A 283 9.88 3.57 30.27
CA GLU A 283 9.55 4.97 30.59
C GLU A 283 10.08 5.99 29.57
N ARG A 284 10.74 5.53 28.51
CA ARG A 284 11.28 6.39 27.46
C ARG A 284 10.85 5.86 26.10
N GLY A 285 10.31 6.77 25.31
CA GLY A 285 9.99 6.52 23.91
C GLY A 285 10.14 7.79 23.09
N LYS A 286 9.83 7.65 21.80
CA LYS A 286 9.88 8.73 20.83
C LYS A 286 8.63 8.73 20.00
N LEU A 287 8.17 9.92 19.65
CA LEU A 287 7.15 10.15 18.63
C LEU A 287 7.81 10.84 17.45
N TYR A 288 7.69 10.22 16.28
CA TYR A 288 8.01 10.80 14.98
C TYR A 288 6.70 11.18 14.30
N LYS A 289 6.49 12.47 14.07
CA LYS A 289 5.22 13.00 13.55
C LYS A 289 5.41 13.68 12.20
N ILE A 290 4.63 13.25 11.22
CA ILE A 290 4.38 13.96 9.96
C ILE A 290 2.94 14.49 10.05
N ALA A 291 2.76 15.79 10.25
CA ALA A 291 1.46 16.44 10.32
C ALA A 291 1.58 17.87 9.76
N PRO A 292 1.51 18.02 8.42
CA PRO A 292 1.69 19.32 7.77
C PRO A 292 0.43 20.19 7.91
N PRO A 293 0.48 21.48 7.48
CA PRO A 293 -0.65 22.40 7.63
C PRO A 293 -1.97 21.96 6.99
N GLY A 294 -1.96 21.10 5.96
CA GLY A 294 -3.18 20.56 5.38
C GLY A 294 -2.95 19.63 4.19
N ILE A 295 -4.04 19.19 3.57
CA ILE A 295 -4.05 18.18 2.50
C ILE A 295 -3.27 18.59 1.23
N ASN A 296 -3.09 19.89 1.00
CA ASN A 296 -2.37 20.42 -0.15
C ASN A 296 -0.89 20.70 0.11
N SER A 297 -0.37 20.39 1.30
CA SER A 297 1.04 20.63 1.63
C SER A 297 2.00 19.79 0.79
N THR A 298 3.11 20.41 0.37
CA THR A 298 4.20 19.77 -0.38
C THR A 298 5.53 20.42 -0.01
N ASN A 299 6.64 19.76 -0.35
CA ASN A 299 7.98 20.36 -0.29
C ASN A 299 8.33 20.91 -1.68
N GLU A 300 8.99 22.06 -1.71
CA GLU A 300 9.33 22.80 -2.93
C GLU A 300 10.81 23.18 -2.93
N ALA A 301 11.40 23.26 -4.13
CA ALA A 301 12.81 23.60 -4.27
C ALA A 301 13.09 25.02 -3.75
N GLY A 302 14.16 25.16 -2.95
CA GLY A 302 14.58 26.45 -2.40
C GLY A 302 13.69 27.01 -1.28
N LYS A 303 12.68 26.27 -0.80
CA LYS A 303 11.84 26.66 0.34
C LYS A 303 12.09 25.77 1.55
N GLU A 304 11.76 26.28 2.73
CA GLU A 304 11.73 25.48 3.95
C GLU A 304 10.69 24.35 3.83
N PRO A 305 11.05 23.08 4.14
CA PRO A 305 10.14 21.95 4.03
C PRO A 305 8.88 22.12 4.91
N GLN A 306 7.70 22.07 4.28
CA GLN A 306 6.41 22.06 4.98
C GLN A 306 6.07 20.66 5.51
N VAL A 307 6.46 19.63 4.77
CA VAL A 307 6.28 18.22 5.14
C VAL A 307 7.62 17.72 5.66
N LYS A 308 7.67 17.38 6.96
CA LYS A 308 8.87 16.92 7.65
C LYS A 308 8.51 16.02 8.82
N ILE A 309 9.49 15.23 9.28
CA ILE A 309 9.38 14.45 10.51
C ILE A 309 9.75 15.35 11.67
N ILE A 310 8.85 15.50 12.63
CA ILE A 310 9.09 16.17 13.91
C ILE A 310 9.26 15.08 14.96
N GLU A 311 10.43 15.01 15.58
CA GLU A 311 10.75 14.08 16.65
C GLU A 311 10.51 14.72 18.02
N THR A 312 9.79 14.04 18.90
CA THR A 312 9.57 14.46 20.28
C THR A 312 9.75 13.28 21.23
N GLU A 313 10.48 13.49 22.32
CA GLU A 313 10.59 12.52 23.41
C GLU A 313 9.22 12.25 24.04
N GLN A 314 9.01 11.01 24.48
CA GLN A 314 7.81 10.54 25.16
C GLN A 314 8.21 9.87 26.48
N THR A 315 7.49 10.17 27.55
CA THR A 315 7.69 9.56 28.87
C THR A 315 6.81 8.32 29.09
N GLU A 316 5.74 8.19 28.31
CA GLU A 316 4.84 7.06 28.30
C GLU A 316 4.09 7.01 26.97
N PHE A 317 3.57 5.84 26.63
CA PHE A 317 2.65 5.73 25.50
C PHE A 317 1.26 6.17 25.95
N PRO A 318 0.63 7.16 25.28
CA PRO A 318 -0.60 7.76 25.79
C PRO A 318 -1.77 6.78 25.74
N GLU A 319 -2.59 6.76 26.79
CA GLU A 319 -3.82 5.94 26.82
C GLU A 319 -4.77 6.31 25.67
N THR A 320 -4.89 7.62 25.40
CA THR A 320 -5.62 8.14 24.24
C THR A 320 -4.63 8.80 23.28
N VAL A 321 -4.40 8.18 22.13
CA VAL A 321 -3.55 8.76 21.09
C VAL A 321 -4.38 9.74 20.28
N GLN A 322 -3.90 10.98 20.22
CA GLN A 322 -4.45 12.01 19.33
C GLN A 322 -3.79 11.89 17.96
N ALA A 323 -4.61 11.74 16.92
CA ALA A 323 -4.19 11.66 15.53
C ALA A 323 -4.71 12.89 14.77
N PRO A 324 -3.86 13.93 14.56
CA PRO A 324 -4.24 15.12 13.82
C PRO A 324 -4.67 14.79 12.38
N PRO A 325 -5.43 15.67 11.70
CA PRO A 325 -5.75 15.53 10.29
C PRO A 325 -4.50 15.27 9.44
N VAL A 326 -4.66 14.49 8.37
CA VAL A 326 -3.63 14.33 7.31
C VAL A 326 -2.25 14.00 7.90
N SER A 327 -2.18 12.96 8.74
CA SER A 327 -0.98 12.68 9.52
C SER A 327 -0.49 11.23 9.48
N VAL A 328 0.81 11.08 9.74
CA VAL A 328 1.48 9.81 10.02
C VAL A 328 2.25 9.98 11.31
N LEU A 329 1.93 9.16 12.30
CA LEU A 329 2.58 9.13 13.61
C LEU A 329 3.32 7.81 13.76
N LEU A 330 4.53 7.84 14.28
CA LEU A 330 5.25 6.63 14.68
C LEU A 330 5.74 6.79 16.12
N TYR A 331 5.19 5.96 17.00
CA TYR A 331 5.69 5.80 18.35
C TYR A 331 6.73 4.67 18.38
N GLU A 332 7.83 4.91 19.06
CA GLU A 332 8.88 3.92 19.31
C GLU A 332 9.18 3.88 20.81
N PHE A 333 8.99 2.72 21.45
CA PHE A 333 9.25 2.52 22.86
C PHE A 333 10.15 1.32 23.09
N GLU A 334 11.05 1.41 24.06
CA GLU A 334 11.76 0.24 24.57
C GLU A 334 10.76 -0.73 25.22
N VAL A 335 11.04 -2.02 25.08
CA VAL A 335 10.29 -3.09 25.74
C VAL A 335 11.09 -3.51 26.95
N GLU A 336 10.49 -3.46 28.13
CA GLU A 336 11.12 -4.01 29.32
C GLU A 336 11.14 -5.53 29.19
N ASN A 337 12.33 -6.13 29.31
CA ASN A 337 12.42 -7.58 29.42
C ASN A 337 11.69 -8.00 30.70
N ALA A 338 10.64 -8.81 30.55
CA ALA A 338 9.96 -9.47 31.67
C ALA A 338 10.84 -10.53 32.31
#